data_AF-A0A3A8EJB4-F1
#
_entry.id   AF-A0A3A8EJB4-F1
#
_cell.length_a   1.000
_cell.length_b   1.000
_cell.length_c   1.000
_cell.angle_alpha   90.00
_cell.angle_beta   90.00
_cell.angle_gamma   90.00
#
_symmetry.space_group_name_H-M   'P 1'
#
loop_
_entity.id
_entity.type
_entity.pdbx_description
1 polymer ?
#
loop_
_entity_poly.entity_id
_entity_poly.type
_entity_poly.pdbx_seq_one_letter_code
_entity_poly.pdbx_strand_id
1 'polypeptide(L)'
;NREKMSILMYRWRNLDVDSKYCEDLYDLSKQMIALENIGNLYFYCELLKEFGRIDLSRKLKREIKDWLVNSLNRDFRAIFNQISDISDRKNNGICRYVEYYKNFNPKLGLPSLYEVMSRYLINKGWNDSYGKVLELASKQDWDDLIWYQIPHNPEFIGYSKKSVIHEIFNQRINPELQTEIKNMIFEILEEKSKLKDEYSMKNFEFVISLLKKE
;
A
#
# COMPACT_ATOMS: atom_id res chain seq x y z
N ASN A 1 19.21 -22.99 -10.43
CA ASN A 1 19.62 -22.03 -9.37
C ASN A 1 19.22 -22.48 -7.96
N ARG A 2 17.96 -22.80 -7.67
CA ARG A 2 17.56 -23.35 -6.34
C ARG A 2 18.35 -24.58 -5.91
N GLU A 3 18.55 -25.53 -6.81
CA GLU A 3 19.37 -26.72 -6.55
C GLU A 3 20.83 -26.35 -6.22
N LYS A 4 21.44 -25.44 -6.98
CA LYS A 4 22.79 -24.93 -6.71
C LYS A 4 22.88 -24.24 -5.35
N MET A 5 21.88 -23.44 -4.97
CA MET A 5 21.80 -22.83 -3.64
C MET A 5 21.68 -23.89 -2.54
N SER A 6 20.87 -24.93 -2.77
CA SER A 6 20.74 -26.05 -1.84
C SER A 6 22.07 -26.78 -1.65
N ILE A 7 22.84 -27.00 -2.72
CA ILE A 7 24.17 -27.59 -2.67
C ILE A 7 25.13 -26.70 -1.86
N LEU A 8 25.15 -25.39 -2.11
CA LEU A 8 25.97 -24.46 -1.31
C LEU A 8 25.62 -24.52 0.18
N MET A 9 24.33 -24.47 0.50
CA MET A 9 23.87 -24.54 1.90
C MET A 9 24.20 -25.90 2.54
N TYR A 10 24.13 -26.99 1.76
CA TYR A 10 24.54 -28.32 2.22
C TYR A 10 26.05 -28.37 2.53
N ARG A 11 26.89 -27.85 1.63
CA ARG A 11 28.34 -27.76 1.84
C ARG A 11 28.69 -26.96 3.09
N TRP A 12 28.06 -25.80 3.27
CA TRP A 12 28.24 -25.00 4.48
C TRP A 12 27.86 -25.74 5.76
N ARG A 13 26.71 -26.41 5.80
CA ARG A 13 26.26 -27.19 6.97
C ARG A 13 27.19 -28.36 7.30
N ASN A 14 27.89 -28.90 6.31
CA ASN A 14 28.83 -30.01 6.47
C ASN A 14 30.29 -29.55 6.57
N LEU A 15 30.54 -28.26 6.78
CA LEU A 15 31.89 -27.68 6.94
C LEU A 15 32.80 -27.87 5.71
N ASP A 16 32.22 -28.08 4.53
CA ASP A 16 32.92 -28.34 3.27
C ASP A 16 32.86 -27.13 2.32
N VAL A 17 33.25 -25.98 2.85
CA VAL A 17 33.30 -24.70 2.11
C VAL A 17 34.68 -24.51 1.50
N ASP A 18 34.72 -24.06 0.24
CA ASP A 18 35.97 -23.71 -0.44
C ASP A 18 36.17 -22.19 -0.53
N SER A 19 37.27 -21.77 -1.16
CA SER A 19 37.61 -20.36 -1.35
C SER A 19 36.64 -19.57 -2.24
N LYS A 20 35.78 -20.24 -3.02
CA LYS A 20 34.79 -19.61 -3.91
C LYS A 20 33.42 -19.48 -3.27
N TYR A 21 33.18 -20.17 -2.15
CA TYR A 21 31.90 -20.23 -1.46
C TYR A 21 31.19 -18.87 -1.32
N CYS A 22 31.91 -17.83 -0.89
CA CYS A 22 31.31 -16.51 -0.68
C CYS A 22 30.89 -15.82 -1.98
N GLU A 23 31.68 -15.95 -3.06
CA GLU A 23 31.32 -15.40 -4.37
C GLU A 23 30.13 -16.14 -4.96
N ASP A 24 30.14 -17.48 -4.89
CA ASP A 24 29.05 -18.31 -5.39
C ASP A 24 27.74 -18.04 -4.62
N LEU A 25 27.83 -17.87 -3.29
CA LEU A 25 26.70 -17.50 -2.45
C LEU A 25 26.15 -16.13 -2.85
N TYR A 26 27.02 -15.13 -3.05
CA TYR A 26 26.62 -13.80 -3.48
C TYR A 26 25.92 -13.83 -4.84
N ASP A 27 26.54 -14.46 -5.84
CA ASP A 27 26.04 -14.49 -7.21
C ASP A 27 24.71 -15.25 -7.32
N LEU A 28 24.59 -16.41 -6.67
CA LEU A 28 23.33 -17.15 -6.64
C LEU A 28 22.25 -16.40 -5.88
N SER A 29 22.57 -15.77 -4.75
CA SER A 29 21.60 -14.96 -3.99
C SER A 29 21.08 -13.79 -4.82
N LYS A 30 21.96 -13.10 -5.55
CA LYS A 30 21.60 -12.02 -6.47
C LYS A 30 20.66 -12.51 -7.58
N GLN A 31 20.98 -13.64 -8.20
CA GLN A 31 20.14 -14.21 -9.26
C GLN A 31 18.77 -14.68 -8.76
N MET A 32 18.67 -15.03 -7.48
CA MET A 32 17.46 -15.58 -6.87
C MET A 32 16.66 -14.55 -6.08
N ILE A 33 17.03 -13.29 -6.10
CA ILE A 33 16.47 -12.24 -5.23
C ILE A 33 14.95 -12.10 -5.29
N ALA A 34 14.35 -12.32 -6.47
CA ALA A 34 12.92 -12.24 -6.67
C ALA A 34 12.15 -13.54 -6.35
N LEU A 35 12.87 -14.64 -6.13
CA LEU A 35 12.33 -16.00 -5.99
C LEU A 35 12.57 -16.61 -4.61
N GLU A 36 13.38 -15.94 -3.80
CA GLU A 36 13.83 -16.40 -2.49
C GLU A 36 13.11 -15.63 -1.38
N ASN A 37 12.91 -16.28 -0.23
CA ASN A 37 12.27 -15.63 0.90
C ASN A 37 13.22 -14.59 1.54
N ILE A 38 12.65 -13.47 2.00
CA ILE A 38 13.39 -12.37 2.66
C ILE A 38 14.25 -12.84 3.85
N GLY A 39 13.75 -13.81 4.62
CA GLY A 39 14.50 -14.44 5.71
C GLY A 39 15.78 -15.12 5.22
N ASN A 40 15.71 -15.87 4.13
CA ASN A 40 16.87 -16.53 3.52
C ASN A 40 17.85 -15.49 2.95
N LEU A 41 17.35 -14.48 2.25
CA LEU A 41 18.19 -13.38 1.73
C LEU A 41 18.91 -12.63 2.84
N TYR A 42 18.24 -12.38 3.97
CA TYR A 42 18.87 -11.80 5.15
C TYR A 42 19.96 -12.72 5.72
N PHE A 43 19.64 -14.01 5.86
CA PHE A 43 20.57 -15.01 6.35
C PHE A 43 21.83 -15.09 5.48
N TYR A 44 21.71 -15.08 4.15
CA TYR A 44 22.88 -15.08 3.26
C TYR A 44 23.75 -13.84 3.43
N CYS A 45 23.14 -12.67 3.69
CA CYS A 45 23.88 -11.47 4.00
C CYS A 45 24.68 -11.59 5.30
N GLU A 46 24.09 -12.18 6.35
CA GLU A 46 24.79 -12.39 7.61
C GLU A 46 25.87 -13.47 7.47
N LEU A 47 25.61 -14.53 6.70
CA LEU A 47 26.60 -15.57 6.45
C LEU A 47 27.85 -15.02 5.75
N LEU A 48 27.69 -14.17 4.73
CA LEU A 48 28.82 -13.48 4.08
C LEU A 48 29.61 -12.62 5.06
N LYS A 49 28.93 -11.99 6.02
CA LYS A 49 29.55 -11.14 7.04
C LYS A 49 30.35 -11.98 8.04
N GLU A 50 29.84 -13.12 8.49
CA GLU A 50 30.55 -14.06 9.38
C GLU A 50 31.81 -14.64 8.72
N PHE A 51 31.79 -14.83 7.39
CA PHE A 51 32.97 -15.21 6.61
C PHE A 51 33.96 -14.05 6.36
N GLY A 52 33.73 -12.86 6.95
CA GLY A 52 34.58 -11.67 6.78
C GLY A 52 34.39 -10.92 5.45
N ARG A 53 33.51 -11.39 4.56
CA ARG A 53 33.18 -10.74 3.28
C ARG A 53 32.09 -9.69 3.44
N ILE A 54 32.41 -8.67 4.26
CA ILE A 54 31.55 -7.52 4.54
C ILE A 54 31.22 -6.74 3.26
N ASP A 55 32.14 -6.73 2.30
CA ASP A 55 31.96 -6.15 0.97
C ASP A 55 30.80 -6.80 0.20
N LEU A 56 30.79 -8.13 0.08
CA LEU A 56 29.72 -8.88 -0.60
C LEU A 56 28.40 -8.79 0.16
N SER A 57 28.44 -8.87 1.49
CA SER A 57 27.26 -8.69 2.34
C SER A 57 26.60 -7.33 2.09
N ARG A 58 27.37 -6.24 2.06
CA ARG A 58 26.86 -4.89 1.79
C ARG A 58 26.32 -4.76 0.36
N LYS A 59 27.01 -5.36 -0.61
CA LYS A 59 26.59 -5.37 -2.02
C LYS A 59 25.26 -6.10 -2.18
N LEU A 60 25.11 -7.28 -1.58
CA LEU A 60 23.86 -8.04 -1.61
C LEU A 60 22.72 -7.29 -0.92
N LYS A 61 22.96 -6.69 0.26
CA LYS A 61 21.96 -5.86 0.96
C LYS A 61 21.45 -4.70 0.09
N ARG A 62 22.32 -4.10 -0.73
CA ARG A 62 21.93 -3.02 -1.65
C ARG A 62 21.03 -3.56 -2.76
N GLU A 63 21.44 -4.63 -3.43
CA GLU A 63 20.66 -5.26 -4.50
C GLU A 63 19.26 -5.68 -3.99
N ILE A 64 19.17 -6.19 -2.76
CA ILE A 64 17.88 -6.56 -2.14
C ILE A 64 17.00 -5.33 -1.94
N LYS A 65 17.56 -4.22 -1.45
CA LYS A 65 16.80 -2.98 -1.26
C LYS A 65 16.32 -2.41 -2.60
N ASP A 66 17.16 -2.41 -3.62
CA ASP A 66 16.79 -1.91 -4.95
C ASP A 66 15.67 -2.76 -5.57
N TRP A 67 15.72 -4.09 -5.41
CA TRP A 67 14.62 -4.97 -5.78
C TRP A 67 13.35 -4.73 -4.95
N LEU A 68 13.48 -4.50 -3.64
CA LEU A 68 12.35 -4.24 -2.74
C LEU A 68 11.61 -2.96 -3.07
N VAL A 69 12.30 -1.86 -3.41
CA VAL A 69 11.63 -0.59 -3.80
C VAL A 69 10.66 -0.83 -4.95
N ASN A 70 11.08 -1.58 -5.97
CA ASN A 70 10.24 -1.90 -7.12
C ASN A 70 9.11 -2.87 -6.75
N SER A 71 9.40 -3.86 -5.90
CA SER A 71 8.47 -4.91 -5.53
C SER A 71 7.38 -4.43 -4.56
N LEU A 72 7.71 -3.56 -3.61
CA LEU A 72 6.78 -2.98 -2.65
C LEU A 72 5.71 -2.12 -3.32
N ASN A 73 6.05 -1.42 -4.41
CA ASN A 73 5.07 -0.66 -5.20
C ASN A 73 4.14 -1.56 -6.03
N ARG A 74 4.58 -2.76 -6.40
CA ARG A 74 3.79 -3.70 -7.20
C ARG A 74 2.87 -4.57 -6.34
N ASP A 75 3.41 -5.15 -5.27
CA ASP A 75 2.68 -6.05 -4.38
C ASP A 75 3.19 -5.94 -2.95
N PHE A 76 2.82 -4.83 -2.29
CA PHE A 76 3.15 -4.61 -0.89
C PHE A 76 2.64 -5.74 0.01
N ARG A 77 1.44 -6.27 -0.26
CA ARG A 77 0.80 -7.24 0.64
C ARG A 77 1.53 -8.57 0.64
N ALA A 78 1.95 -9.08 -0.53
CA ALA A 78 2.75 -10.29 -0.60
C ALA A 78 4.08 -10.15 0.15
N ILE A 79 4.78 -9.04 -0.04
CA ILE A 79 6.05 -8.77 0.65
C ILE A 79 5.84 -8.61 2.17
N PHE A 80 4.80 -7.89 2.58
CA PHE A 80 4.49 -7.67 3.99
C PHE A 80 4.11 -8.97 4.71
N ASN A 81 3.41 -9.88 4.02
CA ASN A 81 3.10 -11.20 4.57
C ASN A 81 4.39 -12.01 4.77
N GLN A 82 5.29 -12.05 3.78
CA GLN A 82 6.56 -12.78 3.89
C GLN A 82 7.41 -12.33 5.09
N ILE A 83 7.43 -11.03 5.42
CA ILE A 83 8.19 -10.53 6.57
C ILE A 83 7.45 -10.70 7.91
N SER A 84 6.13 -10.90 7.88
CA SER A 84 5.33 -11.06 9.10
C SER A 84 5.55 -12.42 9.76
N ASP A 85 5.93 -13.42 8.96
CA ASP A 85 6.23 -14.78 9.42
C ASP A 85 7.68 -14.95 9.95
N ILE A 86 8.52 -13.90 9.86
CA ILE A 86 9.91 -13.96 10.31
C ILE A 86 9.98 -13.74 11.82
N SER A 87 10.42 -14.75 12.56
CA SER A 87 10.51 -14.74 14.03
C SER A 87 11.42 -13.65 14.60
N ASP A 88 12.55 -13.37 13.95
CA ASP A 88 13.51 -12.32 14.37
C ASP A 88 13.39 -11.02 13.55
N ARG A 89 12.15 -10.58 13.35
CA ARG A 89 11.82 -9.41 12.53
C ARG A 89 12.52 -8.12 12.97
N LYS A 90 12.69 -7.91 14.28
CA LYS A 90 13.26 -6.67 14.84
C LYS A 90 14.74 -6.50 14.51
N ASN A 91 15.51 -7.60 14.50
CA ASN A 91 16.94 -7.54 14.19
C ASN A 91 17.20 -7.60 12.68
N ASN A 92 16.28 -8.18 11.90
CA ASN A 92 16.39 -8.25 10.45
C ASN A 92 16.37 -6.85 9.80
N GLY A 93 17.52 -6.43 9.27
CA GLY A 93 17.69 -5.12 8.62
C GLY A 93 16.85 -4.92 7.35
N ILE A 94 16.44 -6.01 6.69
CA ILE A 94 15.54 -5.95 5.54
C ILE A 94 14.09 -5.74 6.01
N CYS A 95 13.65 -6.44 7.06
CA CYS A 95 12.33 -6.21 7.66
C CYS A 95 12.17 -4.77 8.14
N ARG A 96 13.17 -4.22 8.85
CA ARG A 96 13.19 -2.82 9.27
C ARG A 96 13.08 -1.85 8.10
N TYR A 97 13.71 -2.17 6.97
CA TYR A 97 13.60 -1.36 5.76
C TYR A 97 12.17 -1.35 5.20
N VAL A 98 11.51 -2.51 5.14
CA VAL A 98 10.11 -2.60 4.67
C VAL A 98 9.17 -1.83 5.61
N GLU A 99 9.37 -1.92 6.91
CA GLU A 99 8.61 -1.14 7.91
C GLU A 99 8.80 0.37 7.74
N TYR A 100 10.05 0.79 7.57
CA TYR A 100 10.37 2.18 7.27
C TYR A 100 9.68 2.62 5.97
N TYR A 101 9.77 1.83 4.91
CA TYR A 101 9.12 2.16 3.63
C TYR A 101 7.61 2.32 3.78
N LYS A 102 6.94 1.46 4.56
CA LYS A 102 5.51 1.58 4.88
C LYS A 102 5.18 2.89 5.61
N ASN A 103 6.01 3.30 6.57
CA ASN A 103 5.78 4.53 7.33
C ASN A 103 5.86 5.79 6.45
N PHE A 104 6.74 5.79 5.44
CA PHE A 104 6.85 6.90 4.49
C PHE A 104 5.82 6.84 3.35
N ASN A 105 5.15 5.70 3.18
CA ASN A 105 4.14 5.50 2.14
C ASN A 105 2.87 4.89 2.76
N PRO A 106 2.15 5.67 3.59
CA PRO A 106 1.07 5.14 4.43
C PRO A 106 -0.12 4.59 3.64
N LYS A 107 -0.25 4.95 2.36
CA LYS A 107 -1.26 4.41 1.43
C LYS A 107 -0.90 3.02 0.87
N LEU A 108 0.34 2.53 1.02
CA LEU A 108 0.74 1.24 0.44
C LEU A 108 -0.02 0.06 1.05
N GLY A 109 -0.53 -0.80 0.18
CA GLY A 109 -1.28 -1.99 0.56
C GLY A 109 -2.68 -1.73 1.11
N LEU A 110 -3.10 -0.46 1.17
CA LEU A 110 -4.48 -0.09 1.43
C LEU A 110 -5.28 -0.14 0.12
N PRO A 111 -6.56 -0.51 0.17
CA PRO A 111 -7.44 -0.36 -0.99
C PRO A 111 -7.62 1.13 -1.33
N SER A 112 -7.98 1.40 -2.57
CA SER A 112 -8.35 2.75 -3.00
C SER A 112 -9.62 3.24 -2.30
N LEU A 113 -9.80 4.56 -2.22
CA LEU A 113 -11.04 5.15 -1.73
C LEU A 113 -12.26 4.60 -2.49
N TYR A 114 -12.13 4.45 -3.80
CA TYR A 114 -13.13 3.83 -4.66
C TYR A 114 -13.56 2.44 -4.21
N GLU A 115 -12.60 1.54 -3.96
CA GLU A 115 -12.89 0.16 -3.56
C GLU A 115 -13.60 0.11 -2.20
N VAL A 116 -13.14 0.93 -1.25
CA VAL A 116 -13.77 1.06 0.07
C VAL A 116 -15.19 1.56 -0.06
N MET A 117 -15.37 2.67 -0.77
CA MET A 117 -16.66 3.35 -0.91
C MET A 117 -17.64 2.52 -1.71
N SER A 118 -17.19 1.78 -2.73
CA SER A 118 -18.06 0.92 -3.51
C SER A 118 -18.64 -0.21 -2.67
N ARG A 119 -17.80 -0.85 -1.85
CA ARG A 119 -18.26 -1.88 -0.90
C ARG A 119 -19.23 -1.31 0.13
N TYR A 120 -18.96 -0.12 0.63
CA TYR A 120 -19.86 0.54 1.57
C TYR A 120 -21.21 0.87 0.91
N LEU A 121 -21.20 1.49 -0.27
CA LEU A 121 -22.43 1.96 -0.93
C LEU A 121 -23.31 0.82 -1.44
N ILE A 122 -22.71 -0.27 -1.94
CA ILE A 122 -23.43 -1.43 -2.50
C ILE A 122 -23.85 -2.40 -1.39
N ASN A 123 -22.90 -2.81 -0.53
CA ASN A 123 -23.13 -3.90 0.42
C ASN A 123 -23.43 -3.41 1.85
N LYS A 124 -23.41 -2.09 2.10
CA LYS A 124 -23.45 -1.50 3.45
C LYS A 124 -22.40 -2.10 4.40
N GLY A 125 -21.33 -2.65 3.83
CA GLY A 125 -20.28 -3.37 4.54
C GLY A 125 -19.22 -2.41 5.06
N TRP A 126 -18.95 -2.46 6.36
CA TRP A 126 -17.89 -1.69 7.02
C TRP A 126 -16.82 -2.63 7.59
N ASN A 127 -15.56 -2.21 7.53
CA ASN A 127 -14.44 -2.87 8.19
C ASN A 127 -13.55 -1.77 8.79
N ASP A 128 -13.11 -1.94 10.04
CA ASP A 128 -12.29 -0.94 10.74
C ASP A 128 -10.99 -0.60 9.99
N SER A 129 -10.47 -1.53 9.18
CA SER A 129 -9.32 -1.27 8.30
C SER A 129 -9.58 -0.23 7.20
N TYR A 130 -10.84 0.12 6.92
CA TYR A 130 -11.22 1.15 5.95
C TYR A 130 -11.11 2.57 6.51
N GLY A 131 -11.17 2.76 7.84
CA GLY A 131 -11.03 4.07 8.46
C GLY A 131 -9.74 4.79 8.03
N LYS A 132 -8.63 4.03 7.97
CA LYS A 132 -7.34 4.56 7.53
C LYS A 132 -7.30 5.02 6.07
N VAL A 133 -8.13 4.42 5.20
CA VAL A 133 -8.25 4.87 3.81
C VAL A 133 -8.93 6.23 3.75
N LEU A 134 -9.98 6.42 4.56
CA LEU A 134 -10.71 7.69 4.64
C LEU A 134 -9.84 8.79 5.24
N GLU A 135 -9.08 8.50 6.29
CA GLU A 135 -8.12 9.44 6.92
C GLU A 135 -7.03 9.92 5.95
N LEU A 136 -6.60 9.05 5.02
CA LEU A 136 -5.54 9.36 4.06
C LEU A 136 -6.08 9.85 2.72
N ALA A 137 -7.40 9.86 2.52
CA ALA A 137 -8.03 10.29 1.28
C ALA A 137 -7.85 11.80 1.11
N SER A 138 -7.27 12.19 -0.02
CA SER A 138 -7.11 13.59 -0.38
C SER A 138 -8.41 14.15 -0.95
N LYS A 139 -8.51 15.48 -1.01
CA LYS A 139 -9.61 16.17 -1.71
C LYS A 139 -9.77 15.70 -3.16
N GLN A 140 -8.67 15.47 -3.88
CA GLN A 140 -8.72 14.95 -5.25
C GLN A 140 -9.29 13.53 -5.30
N ASP A 141 -8.96 12.66 -4.34
CA ASP A 141 -9.51 11.30 -4.28
C ASP A 141 -11.05 11.35 -4.16
N TRP A 142 -11.59 12.27 -3.37
CA TRP A 142 -13.03 12.47 -3.21
C TRP A 142 -13.70 13.08 -4.46
N ASP A 143 -13.04 14.02 -5.13
CA ASP A 143 -13.51 14.59 -6.41
C ASP A 143 -13.59 13.48 -7.48
N ASP A 144 -12.52 12.71 -7.61
CA ASP A 144 -12.42 11.60 -8.55
C ASP A 144 -13.51 10.56 -8.30
N LEU A 145 -13.74 10.21 -7.03
CA LEU A 145 -14.77 9.26 -6.62
C LEU A 145 -16.16 9.67 -7.10
N ILE A 146 -16.62 10.87 -6.73
CA ILE A 146 -18.02 11.27 -6.89
C ILE A 146 -18.30 11.76 -8.31
N TRP A 147 -17.32 12.36 -9.00
CA TRP A 147 -17.53 12.93 -10.33
C TRP A 147 -17.15 12.00 -11.47
N TYR A 148 -16.22 11.07 -11.25
CA TYR A 148 -15.70 10.21 -12.32
C TYR A 148 -15.90 8.73 -12.03
N GLN A 149 -15.46 8.21 -10.89
CA GLN A 149 -15.42 6.75 -10.69
C GLN A 149 -16.83 6.16 -10.50
N ILE A 150 -17.66 6.72 -9.63
CA ILE A 150 -19.02 6.22 -9.40
C ILE A 150 -19.93 6.44 -10.62
N PRO A 151 -20.00 7.65 -11.23
CA PRO A 151 -20.92 7.88 -12.35
C PRO A 151 -20.63 7.04 -13.60
N HIS A 152 -19.40 6.60 -13.79
CA HIS A 152 -19.01 5.77 -14.95
C HIS A 152 -19.01 4.28 -14.65
N ASN A 153 -19.40 3.86 -13.44
CA ASN A 153 -19.49 2.44 -13.11
C ASN A 153 -20.94 1.92 -13.24
N PRO A 154 -21.18 0.86 -14.05
CA PRO A 154 -22.50 0.25 -14.22
C PRO A 154 -23.19 -0.26 -12.94
N GLU A 155 -22.44 -0.63 -11.90
CA GLU A 155 -22.98 -1.08 -10.61
C GLU A 155 -23.73 0.03 -9.86
N PHE A 156 -23.49 1.29 -10.22
CA PHE A 156 -24.12 2.46 -9.61
C PHE A 156 -25.21 3.07 -10.49
N ILE A 157 -25.74 2.32 -11.46
CA ILE A 157 -26.91 2.77 -12.23
C ILE A 157 -28.06 3.08 -11.27
N GLY A 158 -28.56 4.32 -11.32
CA GLY A 158 -29.60 4.82 -10.42
C GLY A 158 -29.09 5.63 -9.22
N TYR A 159 -27.78 5.62 -8.94
CA TYR A 159 -27.21 6.50 -7.92
C TYR A 159 -27.01 7.91 -8.51
N SER A 160 -27.67 8.90 -7.92
CA SER A 160 -27.39 10.31 -8.18
C SER A 160 -26.16 10.77 -7.39
N LYS A 161 -25.45 11.81 -7.87
CA LYS A 161 -24.35 12.41 -7.09
C LYS A 161 -24.80 12.87 -5.70
N LYS A 162 -26.01 13.42 -5.60
CA LYS A 162 -26.60 13.82 -4.31
C LYS A 162 -26.78 12.61 -3.38
N SER A 163 -27.34 11.51 -3.86
CA SER A 163 -27.55 10.31 -3.03
C SER A 163 -26.23 9.68 -2.59
N VAL A 164 -25.21 9.69 -3.45
CA VAL A 164 -23.85 9.24 -3.08
C VAL A 164 -23.28 10.11 -1.95
N ILE A 165 -23.34 11.44 -2.08
CA ILE A 165 -22.85 12.37 -1.06
C ILE A 165 -23.61 12.18 0.25
N HIS A 166 -24.94 12.04 0.18
CA HIS A 166 -25.78 11.80 1.35
C HIS A 166 -25.38 10.51 2.08
N GLU A 167 -25.13 9.44 1.35
CA GLU A 167 -24.67 8.17 1.93
C GLU A 167 -23.27 8.28 2.56
N ILE A 168 -22.35 9.03 1.94
CA ILE A 168 -21.05 9.37 2.56
C ILE A 168 -21.27 10.15 3.86
N PHE A 169 -22.19 11.12 3.86
CA PHE A 169 -22.46 11.99 5.00
C PHE A 169 -23.12 11.28 6.19
N ASN A 170 -23.75 10.13 5.94
CA ASN A 170 -24.41 9.29 6.93
C ASN A 170 -23.60 8.05 7.32
N GLN A 171 -22.33 7.98 6.89
CA GLN A 171 -21.42 6.95 7.36
C GLN A 171 -21.26 6.98 8.88
N ARG A 172 -21.35 5.80 9.50
CA ARG A 172 -21.08 5.60 10.92
C ARG A 172 -19.58 5.45 11.14
N ILE A 173 -18.86 6.57 11.08
CA ILE A 173 -17.42 6.65 11.34
C ILE A 173 -17.13 7.62 12.48
N ASN A 174 -15.84 7.80 12.81
CA ASN A 174 -15.42 8.77 13.81
C ASN A 174 -15.98 10.17 13.47
N PRO A 175 -16.64 10.88 14.42
CA PRO A 175 -17.22 12.20 14.18
C PRO A 175 -16.26 13.28 13.66
N GLU A 176 -15.00 13.26 14.12
CA GLU A 176 -13.97 14.21 13.69
C GLU A 176 -13.65 13.99 12.20
N LEU A 177 -13.35 12.73 11.84
CA LEU A 177 -13.11 12.34 10.45
C LEU A 177 -14.32 12.59 9.56
N GLN A 178 -15.53 12.34 10.06
CA GLN A 178 -16.77 12.66 9.35
C GLN A 178 -16.88 14.15 9.04
N THR A 179 -16.50 15.01 9.99
CA THR A 179 -16.52 16.46 9.83
C THR A 179 -15.50 16.91 8.78
N GLU A 180 -14.29 16.36 8.80
CA GLU A 180 -13.25 16.63 7.81
C GLU A 180 -13.68 16.24 6.39
N ILE A 181 -14.26 15.05 6.22
CA ILE A 181 -14.77 14.57 4.93
C ILE A 181 -15.91 15.46 4.43
N LYS A 182 -16.85 15.84 5.30
CA LYS A 182 -17.93 16.77 4.94
C LYS A 182 -17.37 18.10 4.45
N ASN A 183 -16.40 18.68 5.16
CA ASN A 183 -15.77 19.93 4.78
C ASN A 183 -15.07 19.82 3.41
N MET A 184 -14.29 18.77 3.18
CA MET A 184 -13.64 18.54 1.88
C MET A 184 -14.66 18.44 0.74
N ILE A 185 -15.75 17.69 0.93
CA ILE A 185 -16.80 17.56 -0.09
C ILE A 185 -17.52 18.88 -0.33
N PHE A 186 -17.80 19.66 0.71
CA PHE A 186 -18.40 20.99 0.53
C PHE A 186 -17.47 21.92 -0.27
N GLU A 187 -16.17 21.93 0.02
CA GLU A 187 -15.22 22.71 -0.76
C GLU A 187 -15.20 22.28 -2.24
N ILE A 188 -15.24 20.97 -2.53
CA ILE A 188 -15.33 20.46 -3.91
C ILE A 188 -16.60 20.97 -4.59
N LEU A 189 -17.74 20.92 -3.91
CA LEU A 189 -19.02 21.41 -4.45
C LEU A 189 -18.96 22.92 -4.76
N GLU A 190 -18.35 23.71 -3.88
CA GLU A 190 -18.15 25.15 -4.06
C GLU A 190 -17.16 25.48 -5.19
N GLU A 191 -16.13 24.66 -5.39
CA GLU A 191 -15.19 24.82 -6.52
C GLU A 191 -15.86 24.46 -7.85
N LYS A 192 -16.60 23.34 -7.90
CA LYS A 192 -17.33 22.93 -9.11
C LYS A 192 -18.42 23.91 -9.50
N SER A 193 -19.07 24.57 -8.53
CA SER A 193 -20.10 25.57 -8.82
C SER A 193 -19.52 26.76 -9.58
N LYS A 194 -18.37 27.29 -9.14
CA LYS A 194 -17.67 28.44 -9.75
C LYS A 194 -17.24 28.23 -11.20
N LEU A 195 -17.11 26.98 -11.64
CA LEU A 195 -16.68 26.62 -13.00
C LEU A 195 -17.84 26.45 -14.00
N LYS A 196 -19.07 26.77 -13.60
CA LYS A 196 -20.28 26.50 -14.38
C LYS A 196 -21.08 27.78 -14.67
N ASP A 197 -22.07 27.63 -15.53
CA ASP A 197 -23.05 28.68 -15.83
C ASP A 197 -23.93 29.02 -14.61
N GLU A 198 -24.65 30.15 -14.69
CA GLU A 198 -25.46 30.67 -13.60
C GLU A 198 -26.53 29.70 -13.08
N TYR A 199 -27.17 28.91 -13.96
CA TYR A 199 -28.19 27.94 -13.55
C TYR A 199 -27.56 26.76 -12.83
N SER A 200 -26.44 26.26 -13.34
CA SER A 200 -25.66 25.23 -12.66
C SER A 200 -25.19 25.69 -11.28
N MET A 201 -24.69 26.92 -11.16
CA MET A 201 -24.29 27.52 -9.88
C MET A 201 -25.43 27.50 -8.86
N LYS A 202 -26.61 28.03 -9.22
CA LYS A 202 -27.80 28.04 -8.36
C LYS A 202 -28.23 26.62 -7.94
N ASN A 203 -28.10 25.65 -8.85
CA ASN A 203 -28.38 24.26 -8.53
C ASN A 203 -27.38 23.68 -7.50
N PHE A 204 -26.08 23.96 -7.64
CA PHE A 204 -25.08 23.56 -6.63
C PHE A 204 -25.36 24.22 -5.28
N GLU A 205 -25.64 25.52 -5.24
CA GLU A 205 -25.99 26.25 -4.02
C GLU A 205 -27.21 25.65 -3.33
N PHE A 206 -28.25 25.32 -4.10
CA PHE A 206 -29.44 24.66 -3.57
C PHE A 206 -29.12 23.28 -2.99
N VAL A 207 -28.35 22.44 -3.71
CA VAL A 207 -27.94 21.11 -3.22
C VAL A 207 -27.10 21.22 -1.95
N ILE A 208 -26.13 22.14 -1.89
CA ILE A 208 -25.33 22.42 -0.70
C ILE A 208 -26.24 22.81 0.47
N SER A 209 -27.24 23.66 0.23
CA SER A 209 -28.18 24.10 1.28
C SER A 209 -29.02 22.96 1.84
N LEU A 210 -29.34 21.94 1.03
CA LEU A 210 -30.05 20.75 1.48
C LEU A 210 -29.13 19.87 2.32
N LEU A 211 -27.91 19.62 1.85
CA LEU A 211 -26.92 18.78 2.54
C LEU A 211 -26.47 19.36 3.88
N LYS A 212 -26.52 20.69 4.07
CA LYS A 212 -26.20 21.36 5.34
C LYS A 212 -27.31 21.27 6.39
N LYS A 213 -28.54 20.92 5.98
CA LYS A 213 -29.71 20.81 6.88
C LYS A 213 -29.90 19.40 7.43
N GLU A 214 -29.17 18.43 6.90
CA GLU A 214 -29.14 17.02 7.32
C GLU A 214 -28.07 16.79 8.40
#